data_AF-A0A1W9S8N3-F1
#
_entry.id   AF-A0A1W9S8N3-F1
#
_cell.length_a   1.000
_cell.length_b   1.000
_cell.length_c   1.000
_cell.angle_alpha   90.00
_cell.angle_beta   90.00
_cell.angle_gamma   90.00
#
_symmetry.space_group_name_H-M   'P 1'
#
loop_
_entity.id
_entity.type
_entity.pdbx_description
1 polymer ?
#
loop_
_entity_poly.entity_id
_entity_poly.type
_entity_poly.pdbx_seq_one_letter_code
_entity_poly.pdbx_strand_id
1 'polypeptide(L)'
;SIKSNFLVLDKFIQSKFKVAFGNRIMGQLHKFVPVYVACGGTEVEGLDFMFANKILRKFENLNLAFLQEELNQLTAQIKKIFGKNEFELSLEYIKELKRQ
;
A
#
# COMPACT_ATOMS: atom_id res chain seq x y z
N SER A 1 7.68 2.66 -14.52
CA SER A 1 7.51 1.20 -14.27
C SER A 1 6.80 1.02 -12.94
N ILE A 2 6.07 -0.09 -12.76
CA ILE A 2 5.31 -0.37 -11.54
C ILE A 2 6.18 -0.38 -10.27
N LYS A 3 7.45 -0.83 -10.35
CA LYS A 3 8.43 -0.68 -9.25
C LYS A 3 8.66 0.77 -8.82
N SER A 4 8.72 1.71 -9.76
CA SER A 4 8.92 3.14 -9.45
C SER A 4 7.72 3.72 -8.71
N ASN A 5 6.50 3.30 -9.09
CA ASN A 5 5.26 3.68 -8.43
C ASN A 5 5.25 3.29 -6.96
N PHE A 6 5.72 2.07 -6.64
CA PHE A 6 5.79 1.58 -5.26
C PHE A 6 6.82 2.33 -4.40
N LEU A 7 7.95 2.76 -4.98
CA LEU A 7 8.92 3.62 -4.29
C LEU A 7 8.36 5.02 -4.00
N VAL A 8 7.53 5.56 -4.90
CA VAL A 8 6.83 6.83 -4.65
C VAL A 8 5.88 6.68 -3.45
N LEU A 9 5.18 5.56 -3.36
CA LEU A 9 4.27 5.27 -2.25
C LEU A 9 5.02 5.07 -0.91
N ASP A 10 6.16 4.38 -0.91
CA ASP A 10 7.02 4.25 0.28
C ASP A 10 7.48 5.61 0.80
N LYS A 11 8.00 6.46 -0.09
CA LYS A 11 8.42 7.83 0.27
C LYS A 11 7.26 8.66 0.82
N PHE A 12 6.08 8.56 0.21
CA PHE A 12 4.89 9.25 0.69
C PHE A 12 4.54 8.79 2.12
N ILE A 13 4.50 7.48 2.36
CA ILE A 13 4.15 6.94 3.68
C ILE A 13 5.21 7.31 4.72
N GLN A 14 6.49 7.23 4.37
CA GLN A 14 7.58 7.61 5.25
C GLN A 14 7.49 9.09 5.64
N SER A 15 7.14 9.96 4.70
CA SER A 15 6.97 11.39 4.97
C SER A 15 5.80 11.68 5.91
N LYS A 16 4.63 11.08 5.64
CA LYS A 16 3.35 11.40 6.30
C LYS A 16 3.11 10.62 7.59
N PHE A 17 3.43 9.33 7.61
CA PHE A 17 3.12 8.41 8.72
C PHE A 17 4.34 7.99 9.52
N LYS A 18 5.56 8.36 9.07
CA LYS A 18 6.84 7.91 9.65
C LYS A 18 7.01 6.38 9.64
N VAL A 19 6.30 5.72 8.74
CA VAL A 19 6.40 4.28 8.48
C VAL A 19 7.14 4.05 7.16
N ALA A 20 8.05 3.08 7.12
CA ALA A 20 8.69 2.65 5.88
C ALA A 20 8.32 1.19 5.58
N PHE A 21 8.34 0.82 4.30
CA PHE A 21 8.17 -0.58 3.89
C PHE A 21 9.35 -1.40 4.44
N GLY A 22 10.56 -0.87 4.23
CA GLY A 22 11.81 -1.49 4.63
C GLY A 22 12.25 -2.62 3.71
N ASN A 23 13.54 -2.96 3.78
CA ASN A 23 14.19 -3.88 2.85
C ASN A 23 13.57 -5.28 2.83
N ARG A 24 13.06 -5.76 3.98
CA ARG A 24 12.42 -7.07 4.08
C ARG A 24 11.17 -7.16 3.21
N ILE A 25 10.29 -6.14 3.28
CA ILE A 25 9.06 -6.11 2.49
C ILE A 25 9.40 -5.97 1.00
N MET A 26 10.35 -5.10 0.65
CA MET A 26 10.82 -4.95 -0.74
C MET A 26 11.34 -6.27 -1.32
N GLY A 27 12.14 -7.01 -0.54
CA GLY A 27 12.62 -8.34 -0.94
C GLY A 27 11.50 -9.37 -1.07
N GLN A 28 10.47 -9.30 -0.22
CA GLN A 28 9.29 -10.17 -0.33
C GLN A 28 8.45 -9.86 -1.57
N LEU A 29 8.22 -8.58 -1.88
CA LEU A 29 7.53 -8.16 -3.10
C LEU A 29 8.18 -8.71 -4.36
N HIS A 30 9.52 -8.64 -4.44
CA HIS A 30 10.28 -9.17 -5.58
C HIS A 30 10.16 -10.68 -5.78
N LYS A 31 9.82 -11.42 -4.72
CA LYS A 31 9.62 -12.88 -4.80
C LYS A 31 8.14 -13.24 -4.99
N PHE A 32 7.26 -12.51 -4.33
CA PHE A 32 5.83 -12.80 -4.30
C PHE A 32 5.15 -12.43 -5.63
N VAL A 33 5.36 -11.22 -6.13
CA VAL A 33 4.62 -10.70 -7.29
C VAL A 33 4.82 -11.55 -8.56
N PRO A 34 6.04 -12.00 -8.92
CA PRO A 34 6.22 -12.87 -10.07
C PRO A 34 5.48 -14.21 -9.94
N VAL A 35 5.44 -14.79 -8.74
CA VAL A 35 4.70 -16.04 -8.48
C VAL A 35 3.20 -15.80 -8.58
N TYR A 36 2.70 -14.69 -8.03
CA TYR A 36 1.29 -14.30 -8.14
C TYR A 36 0.85 -14.17 -9.61
N VAL A 37 1.68 -13.53 -10.45
CA VAL A 37 1.43 -13.42 -11.89
C VAL A 37 1.49 -14.77 -12.58
N ALA A 38 2.46 -15.63 -12.24
CA ALA A 38 2.56 -16.98 -12.80
C ALA A 38 1.34 -17.86 -12.47
N CYS A 39 0.62 -17.55 -11.39
CA CYS A 39 -0.64 -18.20 -11.02
C CYS A 39 -1.88 -17.58 -11.70
N GLY A 40 -1.72 -16.63 -12.62
CA GLY A 40 -2.80 -16.05 -13.41
C GLY A 40 -3.33 -14.70 -12.90
N GLY A 41 -2.75 -14.14 -11.84
CA GLY A 41 -3.06 -12.78 -11.40
C GLY A 41 -2.26 -11.72 -12.18
N THR A 42 -2.47 -10.46 -11.83
CA THR A 42 -1.74 -9.32 -12.39
C THR A 42 -0.67 -8.80 -11.44
N GLU A 43 0.29 -8.02 -11.98
CA GLU A 43 1.32 -7.38 -11.15
C GLU A 43 0.69 -6.41 -10.14
N VAL A 44 -0.34 -5.68 -10.55
CA VAL A 44 -1.03 -4.68 -9.73
C VAL A 44 -1.78 -5.33 -8.56
N GLU A 45 -2.52 -6.41 -8.81
CA GLU A 45 -3.21 -7.17 -7.76
C GLU A 45 -2.22 -7.77 -6.75
N GLY A 46 -1.10 -8.31 -7.22
CA GLY A 46 -0.07 -8.86 -6.33
C GLY A 46 0.55 -7.79 -5.43
N LEU A 47 0.71 -6.57 -5.94
CA LEU A 47 1.16 -5.42 -5.15
C LEU A 47 0.12 -4.93 -4.16
N ASP A 48 -1.14 -4.83 -4.59
CA ASP A 48 -2.27 -4.44 -3.74
C ASP A 48 -2.38 -5.39 -2.54
N PHE A 49 -2.38 -6.70 -2.81
CA PHE A 49 -2.44 -7.72 -1.77
C PHE A 49 -1.31 -7.56 -0.75
N MET A 50 -0.08 -7.37 -1.22
CA MET A 50 1.07 -7.19 -0.33
C MET A 50 1.01 -5.88 0.44
N PHE A 51 0.57 -4.80 -0.19
CA PHE A 51 0.42 -3.49 0.44
C PHE A 51 -0.57 -3.55 1.61
N ALA A 52 -1.78 -4.05 1.37
CA ALA A 52 -2.82 -4.22 2.38
C ALA A 52 -2.35 -5.12 3.54
N ASN A 53 -1.78 -6.29 3.23
CA ASN A 53 -1.50 -7.31 4.24
C ASN A 53 -0.16 -7.12 4.99
N LYS A 54 0.76 -6.29 4.51
CA LYS A 54 2.08 -6.11 5.14
C LYS A 54 2.41 -4.68 5.52
N ILE A 55 2.02 -3.72 4.69
CA ILE A 55 2.37 -2.31 4.91
C ILE A 55 1.29 -1.67 5.76
N LEU A 56 0.03 -1.73 5.34
CA LEU A 56 -1.06 -1.09 6.06
C LEU A 56 -1.30 -1.71 7.44
N ARG A 57 -1.00 -3.00 7.65
CA ARG A 57 -0.99 -3.62 9.00
C ARG A 57 -0.08 -2.90 10.00
N LYS A 58 0.97 -2.20 9.54
CA LYS A 58 1.82 -1.39 10.43
C LYS A 58 1.08 -0.18 11.01
N PHE A 59 -0.01 0.26 10.37
CA PHE A 59 -0.78 1.43 10.76
C PHE A 59 -1.69 1.14 11.96
N GLU A 60 -2.02 -0.13 12.21
CA GLU A 60 -2.80 -0.56 13.40
C GLU A 60 -2.12 -0.17 14.72
N ASN A 61 -0.80 0.06 14.71
CA ASN A 61 -0.05 0.51 15.89
C ASN A 61 0.05 2.04 16.01
N LEU A 62 -0.54 2.80 15.08
CA LEU A 62 -0.52 4.26 15.10
C LEU A 62 -1.77 4.82 15.77
N ASN A 63 -1.68 6.05 16.27
CA ASN A 63 -2.85 6.78 16.73
C ASN A 63 -3.58 7.43 15.53
N LEU A 64 -4.46 6.66 14.90
CA LEU A 64 -5.11 7.04 13.64
C LEU A 64 -6.16 8.15 13.77
N ALA A 65 -6.63 8.44 14.99
CA ALA A 65 -7.52 9.56 15.24
C ALA A 65 -6.92 10.90 14.77
N PHE A 66 -5.59 11.04 14.85
CA PHE A 66 -4.87 12.24 14.40
C PHE A 66 -4.33 12.15 12.97
N LEU A 67 -4.61 11.07 12.24
CA LEU A 67 -4.05 10.81 10.90
C LEU A 67 -5.14 10.66 9.82
N GLN A 68 -6.37 11.09 10.10
CA GLN A 68 -7.51 10.94 9.19
C GLN A 68 -7.29 11.66 7.85
N GLU A 69 -6.65 12.83 7.89
CA GLU A 69 -6.37 13.60 6.69
C GLU A 69 -5.23 12.97 5.87
N GLU A 70 -4.19 12.46 6.53
CA GLU A 70 -3.13 11.69 5.90
C GLU A 70 -3.68 10.42 5.22
N LEU A 71 -4.66 9.74 5.83
CA LEU A 71 -5.34 8.58 5.24
C LEU A 71 -6.15 8.96 3.99
N ASN A 72 -6.79 10.14 3.97
CA ASN A 72 -7.44 10.69 2.77
C ASN A 72 -6.42 10.94 1.66
N GLN A 73 -5.29 11.56 2.01
CA GLN A 73 -4.20 11.86 1.07
C GLN A 73 -3.57 10.57 0.54
N LEU A 74 -3.42 9.54 1.38
CA LEU A 74 -2.94 8.22 0.95
C LEU A 74 -3.89 7.59 -0.06
N THR A 75 -5.20 7.62 0.20
CA THR A 75 -6.23 7.15 -0.74
C THR A 75 -6.13 7.87 -2.09
N ALA A 76 -5.99 9.20 -2.08
CA ALA A 76 -5.84 10.00 -3.29
C ALA A 76 -4.53 9.67 -4.04
N GLN A 77 -3.43 9.48 -3.31
CA GLN A 77 -2.13 9.15 -3.88
C GLN A 77 -2.15 7.76 -4.54
N ILE A 78 -2.78 6.76 -3.92
CA ILE A 78 -2.96 5.42 -4.52
C ILE A 78 -3.72 5.53 -5.84
N LYS A 79 -4.88 6.20 -5.83
CA LYS A 79 -5.70 6.39 -7.05
C LYS A 79 -4.97 7.15 -8.16
N LYS A 80 -4.12 8.11 -7.79
CA LYS A 80 -3.28 8.86 -8.74
C LYS A 80 -2.21 8.00 -9.38
N ILE A 81 -1.58 7.10 -8.63
CA ILE A 81 -0.46 6.29 -9.08
C ILE A 81 -0.93 5.07 -9.90
N PHE A 82 -1.98 4.39 -9.44
CA PHE A 82 -2.39 3.10 -10.00
C PHE A 82 -3.66 3.18 -10.84
N GLY A 83 -4.55 4.14 -10.57
CA GLY A 83 -5.84 4.26 -11.24
C GLY A 83 -6.99 4.20 -10.24
N LYS A 84 -8.19 4.59 -10.70
CA LYS A 84 -9.38 4.69 -9.82
C LYS A 84 -9.98 3.33 -9.43
N ASN A 85 -9.77 2.31 -10.26
CA ASN A 85 -10.34 0.96 -10.11
C ASN A 85 -9.24 -0.08 -9.80
N GLU A 86 -8.12 0.39 -9.26
CA GLU A 86 -6.99 -0.45 -8.87
C GLU A 86 -6.77 -0.30 -7.36
N PHE A 87 -6.05 -1.25 -6.76
CA PHE A 87 -5.73 -1.25 -5.33
C PHE A 87 -6.96 -1.35 -4.40
N GLU A 88 -8.01 -2.04 -4.85
CA GLU A 88 -9.27 -2.11 -4.11
C GLU A 88 -9.11 -2.69 -2.70
N LEU A 89 -8.26 -3.72 -2.51
CA LEU A 89 -8.03 -4.32 -1.18
C LEU A 89 -7.41 -3.31 -0.22
N SER A 90 -6.42 -2.55 -0.69
CA SER A 90 -5.76 -1.52 0.10
C SER A 90 -6.69 -0.34 0.41
N LEU A 91 -7.51 0.08 -0.56
CA LEU A 91 -8.47 1.17 -0.39
C LEU A 91 -9.58 0.79 0.60
N GLU A 92 -10.06 -0.44 0.54
CA GLU A 92 -11.01 -0.97 1.51
C GLU A 92 -10.40 -1.01 2.92
N TYR A 93 -9.19 -1.52 3.05
CA TYR A 93 -8.53 -1.60 4.35
C TYR A 93 -8.22 -0.21 4.94
N ILE A 94 -7.85 0.78 4.13
CA ILE A 94 -7.75 2.19 4.59
C ILE A 94 -9.09 2.71 5.12
N LYS A 95 -10.21 2.36 4.46
CA LYS A 95 -11.54 2.75 4.91
C LYS A 95 -11.88 2.13 6.27
N GLU A 96 -11.41 0.92 6.55
CA GLU A 96 -11.54 0.30 7.88
C GLU A 96 -10.68 1.00 8.92
N LEU A 97 -9.41 1.29 8.61
CA LEU A 97 -8.50 2.04 9.48
C LEU A 97 -9.06 3.40 9.86
N LYS A 98 -9.80 4.07 8.97
CA LYS A 98 -10.44 5.36 9.24
C LYS A 98 -11.60 5.29 10.25
N ARG A 99 -12.15 4.10 10.50
CA ARG A 99 -13.27 3.88 11.44
C ARG A 99 -12.80 3.57 12.86
N GLN A 100 -11.51 3.27 13.03
CA GLN A 100 -10.87 3.07 14.34
C GLN A 100 -10.61 4.43 15.00
#